data_AF-A0A7C7L2D1-F1
#
_entry.id   AF-A0A7C7L2D1-F1
#
_cell.length_a   1.000
_cell.length_b   1.000
_cell.length_c   1.000
_cell.angle_alpha   90.00
_cell.angle_beta   90.00
_cell.angle_gamma   90.00
#
_symmetry.space_group_name_H-M   'P 1'
#
loop_
_entity.id
_entity.type
_entity.pdbx_description
1 polymer ?
#
loop_
_entity_poly.entity_id
_entity_poly.type
_entity_poly.pdbx_seq_one_letter_code
_entity_poly.pdbx_strand_id
1 'polypeptide(L)'
;MVTCTILVLGLVACTVPAITPTATPEAPTVVVTRVVTPTPEPTPVVVTVIVIATDTPTPALPTPTDTPTPVPPTETPPPPPRATPTSAGPLGFPEPRGLDHWQFLPDGGVQCKIILHITGGVPPYTVHHDLDVFTTWETDPELVFRAEACDLIVHTIKVESADGQTFSDDYAITPPWCVTPGP
;
A
#
# COMPACT_ATOMS: atom_id res chain seq x y z
N MET A 1 -12.59 66.38 -36.66
CA MET A 1 -11.47 66.85 -37.52
C MET A 1 -10.87 65.61 -38.17
N VAL A 2 -11.33 65.29 -39.37
CA VAL A 2 -10.65 65.53 -40.67
C VAL A 2 -9.45 64.58 -40.84
N THR A 3 -9.64 63.39 -41.44
CA THR A 3 -9.56 63.05 -42.88
C THR A 3 -8.11 62.84 -43.38
N CYS A 4 -7.82 61.59 -43.80
CA CYS A 4 -7.17 61.13 -45.06
C CYS A 4 -5.94 61.92 -45.59
N THR A 5 -4.82 61.36 -46.05
CA THR A 5 -4.58 60.37 -47.14
C THR A 5 -3.02 60.27 -47.22
N ILE A 6 -2.33 59.16 -47.49
CA ILE A 6 -1.96 58.65 -48.83
C ILE A 6 -1.31 57.25 -48.70
N LEU A 7 -1.86 56.37 -49.53
CA LEU A 7 -1.36 55.14 -50.14
C LEU A 7 0.14 55.12 -50.51
N VAL A 8 0.90 54.10 -50.10
CA VAL A 8 1.93 53.47 -50.98
C VAL A 8 1.96 51.95 -50.73
N LEU A 9 1.71 51.22 -51.81
CA LEU A 9 1.90 49.78 -51.96
C LEU A 9 3.34 49.37 -51.61
N GLY A 10 3.50 48.40 -50.73
CA GLY A 10 4.74 47.65 -50.56
C GLY A 10 4.40 46.19 -50.31
N LEU A 11 4.43 45.38 -51.37
CA LEU A 11 4.37 43.92 -51.32
C LEU A 11 5.60 43.42 -50.56
N VAL A 12 5.51 43.31 -49.23
CA VAL A 12 6.45 42.54 -48.43
C VAL A 12 5.92 41.11 -48.41
N ALA A 13 6.50 40.27 -49.27
CA ALA A 13 6.32 38.83 -49.19
C ALA A 13 6.77 38.38 -47.79
N CYS A 14 5.80 37.98 -46.96
CA CYS A 14 6.07 37.41 -45.65
C CYS A 14 6.65 36.02 -45.88
N THR A 15 7.98 35.89 -45.82
CA THR A 15 8.65 34.60 -45.78
C THR A 15 8.34 33.95 -44.43
N VAL A 16 7.32 33.09 -44.42
CA VAL A 16 7.05 32.22 -43.27
C VAL A 16 8.21 31.24 -43.14
N PRO A 17 8.87 31.14 -41.97
CA PRO A 17 9.89 30.10 -41.77
C PRO A 17 9.22 28.72 -41.87
N ALA A 18 9.78 27.87 -42.73
CA ALA A 18 9.36 26.49 -42.87
C ALA A 18 9.54 25.78 -41.51
N ILE A 19 8.42 25.37 -40.90
CA ILE A 19 8.42 24.45 -39.77
C ILE A 19 8.89 23.09 -40.28
N THR A 20 10.17 22.79 -40.11
CA THR A 20 10.69 21.43 -40.23
C THR A 20 10.02 20.58 -39.15
N PRO A 21 9.28 19.50 -39.49
CA PRO A 21 8.80 18.58 -38.47
C PRO A 21 10.02 17.95 -37.81
N THR A 22 10.21 18.22 -36.52
CA THR A 22 11.19 17.52 -35.69
C THR A 22 10.67 16.10 -35.53
N ALA A 23 11.37 15.13 -36.13
CA ALA A 23 11.13 13.73 -35.85
C ALA A 23 11.52 13.46 -34.38
N THR A 24 10.53 13.19 -33.54
CA THR A 24 10.75 12.67 -32.19
C THR A 24 11.49 11.35 -32.31
N PRO A 25 12.66 11.17 -31.66
CA PRO A 25 13.25 9.84 -31.55
C PRO A 25 12.30 8.95 -30.75
N GLU A 26 11.73 7.92 -31.39
CA GLU A 26 11.00 6.87 -30.70
C GLU A 26 11.94 6.22 -29.69
N ALA A 27 11.57 6.30 -28.40
CA ALA A 27 12.27 5.56 -27.35
C ALA A 27 12.16 4.05 -27.64
N PRO A 28 13.20 3.25 -27.37
CA PRO A 28 13.12 1.81 -27.57
C PRO A 28 12.02 1.22 -26.67
N THR A 29 11.01 0.63 -27.29
CA THR A 29 9.99 -0.15 -26.59
C THR A 29 10.65 -1.37 -25.95
N VAL A 30 10.90 -1.31 -24.65
CA VAL A 30 11.33 -2.47 -23.86
C VAL A 30 10.12 -3.39 -23.69
N VAL A 31 10.07 -4.47 -24.46
CA VAL A 31 9.12 -5.56 -24.25
C VAL A 31 9.57 -6.34 -23.02
N VAL A 32 9.03 -6.00 -21.86
CA VAL A 32 9.20 -6.79 -20.64
C VAL A 32 8.29 -8.00 -20.74
N THR A 33 8.86 -9.14 -21.17
CA THR A 33 8.20 -10.44 -21.06
C THR A 33 8.05 -10.80 -19.58
N ARG A 34 6.88 -10.53 -19.00
CA ARG A 34 6.54 -11.04 -17.67
C ARG A 34 6.26 -12.53 -17.80
N VAL A 35 7.15 -13.37 -17.26
CA VAL A 35 6.82 -14.77 -16.99
C VAL A 35 5.81 -14.77 -15.87
N VAL A 36 4.53 -14.95 -16.21
CA VAL A 36 3.49 -15.25 -15.23
C VAL A 36 3.72 -16.69 -14.79
N THR A 37 4.34 -16.88 -13.63
CA THR A 37 4.32 -18.18 -12.96
C THR A 37 2.86 -18.53 -12.69
N PRO A 38 2.31 -19.64 -13.22
CA PRO A 38 0.94 -20.00 -12.91
C PRO A 38 0.82 -20.27 -11.42
N THR A 39 -0.08 -19.56 -10.75
CA THR A 39 -0.53 -19.89 -9.40
C THR A 39 -1.03 -21.33 -9.40
N PRO A 40 -0.61 -22.19 -8.45
CA PRO A 40 -1.15 -23.54 -8.36
C PRO A 40 -2.67 -23.48 -8.12
N GLU A 41 -3.43 -24.07 -9.04
CA GLU A 41 -4.88 -24.22 -8.96
C GLU A 41 -5.23 -25.12 -7.74
N PRO A 42 -6.19 -24.73 -6.88
CA PRO A 42 -6.58 -25.57 -5.75
C PRO A 42 -7.21 -26.86 -6.27
N THR A 43 -6.55 -27.98 -6.01
CA THR A 43 -7.04 -29.31 -6.41
C THR A 43 -8.32 -29.60 -5.63
N PRO A 44 -9.45 -29.94 -6.29
CA PRO A 44 -10.64 -30.37 -5.57
C PRO A 44 -10.37 -31.70 -4.88
N VAL A 45 -10.47 -31.74 -3.56
CA VAL A 45 -10.43 -32.98 -2.78
C VAL A 45 -11.75 -33.72 -3.01
N VAL A 46 -11.71 -34.77 -3.84
CA VAL A 46 -12.86 -35.68 -4.03
C VAL A 46 -12.87 -36.67 -2.87
N VAL A 47 -13.76 -36.48 -1.91
CA VAL A 47 -14.00 -37.44 -0.82
C VAL A 47 -14.86 -38.58 -1.37
N THR A 48 -14.25 -39.74 -1.62
CA THR A 48 -14.98 -40.96 -1.97
C THR A 48 -15.53 -41.61 -0.70
N VAL A 49 -16.85 -41.49 -0.48
CA VAL A 49 -17.54 -42.21 0.59
C VAL A 49 -17.77 -43.65 0.12
N ILE A 50 -17.01 -44.59 0.68
CA ILE A 50 -17.22 -46.02 0.45
C ILE A 50 -18.31 -46.50 1.41
N VAL A 51 -19.51 -46.73 0.89
CA VAL A 51 -20.58 -47.41 1.64
C VAL A 51 -20.35 -48.92 1.53
N ILE A 52 -19.78 -49.50 2.58
CA ILE A 52 -19.75 -50.95 2.78
C ILE A 52 -21.12 -51.41 3.29
N ALA A 53 -21.92 -52.03 2.42
CA ALA A 53 -23.12 -52.74 2.83
C ALA A 53 -22.70 -54.03 3.55
N THR A 54 -22.77 -54.02 4.88
CA THR A 54 -22.57 -55.22 5.71
C THR A 54 -23.95 -55.69 6.15
N ASP A 55 -24.38 -56.84 5.62
CA ASP A 55 -25.60 -57.54 6.00
C ASP A 55 -25.56 -57.82 7.52
N THR A 56 -26.47 -57.22 8.27
CA THR A 56 -26.56 -57.36 9.74
C THR A 56 -27.99 -57.79 10.10
N PRO A 57 -28.16 -58.88 10.88
CA PRO A 57 -29.49 -59.40 11.19
C PRO A 57 -30.29 -58.45 12.09
N THR A 58 -31.60 -58.41 11.85
CA THR A 58 -32.62 -57.57 12.51
C THR A 58 -32.55 -57.61 14.05
N PRO A 59 -32.30 -56.46 14.72
CA PRO A 59 -32.43 -56.35 16.17
C PRO A 59 -33.90 -56.22 16.59
N ALA A 60 -34.29 -56.91 17.68
CA ALA A 60 -35.60 -56.79 18.30
C ALA A 60 -35.87 -55.36 18.82
N LEU A 61 -37.13 -54.92 18.69
CA LEU A 61 -37.63 -53.60 19.03
C LEU A 61 -37.41 -53.25 20.52
N PRO A 62 -36.68 -52.16 20.86
CA PRO A 62 -36.63 -51.66 22.24
C PRO A 62 -37.88 -50.82 22.59
N THR A 63 -38.31 -50.92 23.85
CA THR A 63 -39.38 -50.16 24.50
C THR A 63 -39.14 -48.64 24.40
N PRO A 64 -40.17 -47.78 24.20
CA PRO A 64 -39.96 -46.33 24.13
C PRO A 64 -39.45 -45.78 25.47
N THR A 65 -38.30 -45.11 25.42
CA THR A 65 -37.75 -44.32 26.53
C THR A 65 -38.19 -42.87 26.34
N ASP A 66 -38.77 -42.26 27.37
CA ASP A 66 -39.15 -40.84 27.35
C ASP A 66 -37.92 -39.97 27.07
N THR A 67 -37.99 -39.22 25.97
CA THR A 67 -36.94 -38.28 25.57
C THR A 67 -37.12 -36.98 26.34
N PRO A 68 -36.11 -36.47 27.08
CA PRO A 68 -36.23 -35.16 27.70
C PRO A 68 -36.37 -34.08 26.61
N THR A 69 -37.36 -33.20 26.79
CA THR A 69 -37.59 -32.05 25.90
C THR A 69 -36.32 -31.19 25.83
N PRO A 70 -35.79 -30.88 24.63
CA PRO A 70 -34.62 -30.03 24.50
C PRO A 70 -34.94 -28.62 25.00
N VAL A 71 -34.12 -28.10 25.93
CA VAL A 71 -34.17 -26.70 26.35
C VAL A 71 -33.75 -25.85 25.14
N PRO A 72 -34.55 -24.83 24.74
CA PRO A 72 -34.17 -23.97 23.63
C PRO A 72 -32.85 -23.23 23.94
N PRO A 73 -31.98 -23.04 22.94
CA PRO A 73 -30.75 -22.29 23.14
C PRO A 73 -31.08 -20.87 23.58
N THR A 74 -30.42 -20.41 24.65
CA THR A 74 -30.45 -18.99 25.04
C THR A 74 -29.70 -18.21 23.98
N GLU A 75 -30.35 -17.24 23.33
CA GLU A 75 -29.70 -16.38 22.36
C GLU A 75 -28.65 -15.51 23.05
N THR A 76 -27.39 -15.63 22.62
CA THR A 76 -26.33 -14.70 23.01
C THR A 76 -26.64 -13.33 22.40
N PRO A 77 -26.68 -12.24 23.20
CA PRO A 77 -26.86 -10.90 22.65
C PRO A 77 -25.82 -10.60 21.58
N PRO A 78 -26.18 -9.92 20.48
CA PRO A 78 -25.20 -9.51 19.49
C PRO A 78 -24.13 -8.63 20.15
N PRO A 79 -22.87 -8.72 19.70
CA PRO A 79 -21.82 -7.84 20.19
C PRO A 79 -22.24 -6.37 19.98
N PRO A 80 -21.88 -5.48 20.90
CA PRO A 80 -22.18 -4.06 20.74
C PRO A 80 -21.58 -3.55 19.43
N PRO A 81 -22.23 -2.56 18.76
CA PRO A 81 -21.68 -1.94 17.57
C PRO A 81 -20.26 -1.42 17.86
N ARG A 82 -19.29 -1.76 16.98
CA ARG A 82 -17.96 -1.14 17.05
C ARG A 82 -18.14 0.35 16.81
N ALA A 83 -17.65 1.19 17.74
CA ALA A 83 -17.68 2.63 17.55
C ALA A 83 -16.97 2.99 16.24
N THR A 84 -17.63 3.79 15.39
CA THR A 84 -16.98 4.34 14.21
C THR A 84 -15.93 5.34 14.67
N PRO A 85 -14.65 5.16 14.32
CA PRO A 85 -13.61 6.08 14.73
C PRO A 85 -13.93 7.48 14.17
N THR A 86 -13.91 8.47 15.04
CA THR A 86 -14.14 9.87 14.70
C THR A 86 -12.81 10.51 14.35
N SER A 87 -12.79 11.37 13.32
CA SER A 87 -11.56 12.03 12.88
C SER A 87 -10.93 12.85 14.00
N ALA A 88 -9.65 12.59 14.29
CA ALA A 88 -8.89 13.24 15.34
C ALA A 88 -8.30 14.60 14.92
N GLY A 89 -8.67 15.11 13.74
CA GLY A 89 -8.17 16.36 13.16
C GLY A 89 -7.49 16.16 11.80
N PRO A 90 -6.78 17.18 11.28
CA PRO A 90 -6.04 17.06 10.03
C PRO A 90 -4.97 15.96 10.13
N LEU A 91 -4.89 15.12 9.09
CA LEU A 91 -3.85 14.10 9.00
C LEU A 91 -2.48 14.74 8.77
N GLY A 92 -1.47 14.28 9.51
CA GLY A 92 -0.08 14.65 9.28
C GLY A 92 0.89 13.84 10.12
N PHE A 93 2.19 14.01 9.88
CA PHE A 93 3.25 13.48 10.72
C PHE A 93 4.45 14.44 10.67
N PRO A 94 5.25 14.54 11.73
CA PRO A 94 6.51 15.27 11.68
C PRO A 94 7.53 14.50 10.83
N GLU A 95 8.36 15.22 10.07
CA GLU A 95 9.47 14.64 9.32
C GLU A 95 10.39 13.81 10.25
N PRO A 96 10.67 12.53 9.93
CA PRO A 96 11.66 11.72 10.64
C PRO A 96 13.06 12.36 10.57
N ARG A 97 13.65 12.66 11.73
CA ARG A 97 14.96 13.34 11.81
C ARG A 97 16.13 12.41 12.10
N GLY A 98 15.87 11.13 12.33
CA GLY A 98 16.87 10.15 12.71
C GLY A 98 16.29 8.75 12.72
N LEU A 99 17.16 7.76 12.84
CA LEU A 99 16.77 6.36 13.00
C LEU A 99 16.51 6.07 14.48
N ASP A 100 15.37 5.45 14.77
CA ASP A 100 15.06 4.93 16.10
C ASP A 100 15.93 3.71 16.45
N HIS A 101 16.27 2.91 15.43
CA HIS A 101 17.21 1.81 15.56
C HIS A 101 17.91 1.53 14.24
N TRP A 102 19.12 0.99 14.30
CA TRP A 102 19.82 0.45 13.13
C TRP A 102 20.79 -0.66 13.53
N GLN A 103 21.02 -1.59 12.62
CA GLN A 103 22.00 -2.67 12.82
C GLN A 103 22.58 -3.16 11.49
N PHE A 104 23.88 -3.48 11.51
CA PHE A 104 24.51 -4.17 10.40
C PHE A 104 23.96 -5.59 10.25
N LEU A 105 23.67 -5.96 9.01
CA LEU A 105 23.25 -7.29 8.62
C LEU A 105 24.47 -8.12 8.17
N PRO A 106 24.39 -9.47 8.22
CA PRO A 106 25.49 -10.35 7.82
C PRO A 106 25.92 -10.20 6.35
N ASP A 107 25.04 -9.66 5.49
CA ASP A 107 25.27 -9.43 4.08
C ASP A 107 25.93 -8.06 3.78
N GLY A 108 26.27 -7.28 4.82
CA GLY A 108 26.87 -5.96 4.69
C GLY A 108 25.86 -4.81 4.52
N GLY A 109 24.56 -5.09 4.46
CA GLY A 109 23.53 -4.04 4.51
C GLY A 109 23.28 -3.52 5.92
N VAL A 110 22.50 -2.46 6.05
CA VAL A 110 22.05 -1.94 7.35
C VAL A 110 20.53 -1.99 7.41
N GLN A 111 19.98 -2.74 8.36
CA GLN A 111 18.57 -2.65 8.67
C GLN A 111 18.33 -1.40 9.50
N CYS A 112 17.43 -0.55 9.03
CA CYS A 112 17.06 0.72 9.64
C CYS A 112 15.61 0.63 10.12
N LYS A 113 15.32 1.33 11.22
CA LYS A 113 13.98 1.49 11.77
C LYS A 113 13.71 2.96 12.05
N ILE A 114 12.53 3.42 11.65
CA ILE A 114 11.94 4.67 12.12
C ILE A 114 10.53 4.40 12.67
N ILE A 115 10.12 5.16 13.68
CA ILE A 115 8.77 5.17 14.22
C ILE A 115 8.06 6.38 13.64
N LEU A 116 6.98 6.14 12.89
CA LEU A 116 6.22 7.20 12.25
C LEU A 116 5.16 7.73 13.20
N HIS A 117 5.24 9.00 13.62
CA HIS A 117 4.26 9.61 14.52
C HIS A 117 3.09 10.23 13.76
N ILE A 118 2.08 9.42 13.41
CA ILE A 118 0.85 9.86 12.74
C ILE A 118 -0.01 10.68 13.71
N THR A 119 -0.46 11.84 13.25
CA THR A 119 -1.37 12.75 13.96
C THR A 119 -2.65 12.95 13.14
N GLY A 120 -3.78 13.04 13.84
CA GLY A 120 -5.09 13.27 13.21
C GLY A 120 -5.62 12.11 12.38
N GLY A 121 -6.60 12.40 11.52
CA GLY A 121 -7.28 11.42 10.68
C GLY A 121 -8.10 10.38 11.47
N VAL A 122 -8.51 9.35 10.76
CA VAL A 122 -9.27 8.18 11.21
C VAL A 122 -8.52 6.89 10.85
N PRO A 123 -8.19 6.01 11.81
CA PRO A 123 -7.66 4.69 11.48
C PRO A 123 -8.74 3.79 10.84
N PRO A 124 -8.36 2.78 10.05
CA PRO A 124 -6.99 2.39 9.75
C PRO A 124 -6.28 3.38 8.82
N TYR A 125 -4.95 3.41 8.94
CA TYR A 125 -4.05 4.16 8.08
C TYR A 125 -3.40 3.23 7.07
N THR A 126 -3.38 3.61 5.79
CA THR A 126 -2.56 2.96 4.77
C THR A 126 -1.27 3.76 4.62
N VAL A 127 -0.15 3.15 5.00
CA VAL A 127 1.16 3.77 4.97
C VAL A 127 1.93 3.23 3.78
N HIS A 128 2.46 4.14 2.98
CA HIS A 128 3.38 3.87 1.89
C HIS A 128 4.76 4.41 2.29
N HIS A 129 5.77 3.54 2.24
CA HIS A 129 7.16 3.89 2.44
C HIS A 129 7.94 3.36 1.23
N ASP A 130 8.19 4.26 0.28
CA ASP A 130 8.64 3.95 -1.08
C ASP A 130 7.80 2.88 -1.80
N LEU A 131 8.31 1.64 -1.88
CA LEU A 131 7.66 0.50 -2.52
C LEU A 131 6.85 -0.34 -1.53
N ASP A 132 7.09 -0.19 -0.23
CA ASP A 132 6.41 -0.93 0.81
C ASP A 132 5.09 -0.25 1.17
N VAL A 133 4.04 -1.07 1.30
CA VAL A 133 2.69 -0.60 1.63
C VAL A 133 2.09 -1.53 2.67
N PHE A 134 1.58 -0.96 3.75
CA PHE A 134 0.86 -1.72 4.77
C PHE A 134 -0.26 -0.89 5.39
N THR A 135 -1.13 -1.56 6.14
CA THR A 135 -2.25 -0.92 6.83
C THR A 135 -2.12 -1.15 8.33
N THR A 136 -2.35 -0.11 9.13
CA THR A 136 -2.22 -0.15 10.59
C THR A 136 -3.38 0.59 11.28
N TRP A 137 -3.64 0.23 12.53
CA TRP A 137 -4.53 0.97 13.43
C TRP A 137 -3.75 1.83 14.44
N GLU A 138 -2.43 1.70 14.44
CA GLU A 138 -1.53 2.39 15.36
C GLU A 138 -1.17 3.77 14.82
N THR A 139 -1.02 4.73 15.71
CA THR A 139 -0.50 6.07 15.40
C THR A 139 1.01 6.10 15.28
N ASP A 140 1.70 5.09 15.80
CA ASP A 140 3.16 5.02 15.88
C ASP A 140 3.71 3.75 15.22
N PRO A 141 3.34 3.43 13.96
CA PRO A 141 3.84 2.22 13.30
C PRO A 141 5.35 2.29 13.06
N GLU A 142 6.00 1.13 13.16
CA GLU A 142 7.40 0.97 12.78
C GLU A 142 7.53 0.83 11.26
N LEU A 143 8.44 1.59 10.67
CA LEU A 143 8.90 1.42 9.30
C LEU A 143 10.30 0.80 9.34
N VAL A 144 10.43 -0.38 8.72
CA VAL A 144 11.69 -1.12 8.68
C VAL A 144 12.13 -1.24 7.23
N PHE A 145 13.33 -0.74 6.93
CA PHE A 145 13.86 -0.72 5.58
C PHE A 145 15.37 -1.02 5.60
N ARG A 146 15.93 -1.29 4.43
CA ARG A 146 17.37 -1.58 4.27
C ARG A 146 18.06 -0.38 3.62
N ALA A 147 19.09 0.12 4.27
CA ALA A 147 20.00 1.11 3.70
C ALA A 147 21.31 0.42 3.25
N GLU A 148 21.97 1.05 2.28
CA GLU A 148 23.26 0.63 1.77
C GLU A 148 24.29 1.74 1.98
N ALA A 149 25.54 1.34 2.23
CA ALA A 149 26.70 2.22 2.22
C ALA A 149 26.57 3.47 3.14
N CYS A 150 27.21 4.57 2.73
CA CYS A 150 27.33 5.81 3.48
C CYS A 150 26.67 7.02 2.82
N ASP A 151 25.62 6.74 2.05
CA ASP A 151 24.86 7.74 1.33
C ASP A 151 23.66 8.23 2.13
N LEU A 152 23.21 9.45 1.84
CA LEU A 152 22.04 10.04 2.48
C LEU A 152 20.81 9.15 2.27
N ILE A 153 20.11 8.82 3.35
CA ILE A 153 18.88 8.02 3.32
C ILE A 153 17.74 8.96 2.96
N VAL A 154 17.26 8.89 1.72
CA VAL A 154 16.19 9.76 1.20
C VAL A 154 15.02 8.90 0.75
N HIS A 155 13.87 9.10 1.38
CA HIS A 155 12.66 8.33 1.12
C HIS A 155 11.41 9.21 1.23
N THR A 156 10.32 8.75 0.64
CA THR A 156 9.00 9.40 0.74
C THR A 156 8.08 8.56 1.60
N ILE A 157 7.39 9.21 2.53
CA ILE A 157 6.29 8.60 3.29
C ILE A 157 4.99 9.22 2.84
N LYS A 158 4.00 8.38 2.55
CA LYS A 158 2.62 8.80 2.32
C LYS A 158 1.70 8.02 3.25
N VAL A 159 0.80 8.73 3.93
CA VAL A 159 -0.22 8.15 4.78
C VAL A 159 -1.59 8.51 4.23
N GLU A 160 -2.43 7.51 4.04
CA GLU A 160 -3.85 7.65 3.76
C GLU A 160 -4.65 7.23 4.99
N SER A 161 -5.69 7.98 5.30
CA SER A 161 -6.58 7.69 6.41
C SER A 161 -7.92 7.15 5.91
N ALA A 162 -8.62 6.36 6.73
CA ALA A 162 -9.94 5.81 6.41
C ALA A 162 -11.03 6.88 6.17
N ASP A 163 -10.83 8.13 6.61
CA ASP A 163 -11.70 9.26 6.29
C ASP A 163 -11.39 9.91 4.92
N GLY A 164 -10.44 9.34 4.17
CA GLY A 164 -10.03 9.79 2.83
C GLY A 164 -8.98 10.89 2.84
N GLN A 165 -8.51 11.34 4.01
CA GLN A 165 -7.38 12.27 4.07
C GLN A 165 -6.09 11.60 3.59
N THR A 166 -5.20 12.40 3.02
CA THR A 166 -3.88 11.96 2.58
C THR A 166 -2.86 13.01 2.97
N PHE A 167 -1.72 12.56 3.49
CA PHE A 167 -0.57 13.40 3.77
C PHE A 167 0.69 12.70 3.26
N SER A 168 1.59 13.45 2.63
CA SER A 168 2.82 12.93 2.06
C SER A 168 3.94 13.90 2.34
N ASP A 169 5.10 13.39 2.75
CA ASP A 169 6.29 14.18 2.97
C ASP A 169 7.54 13.34 2.69
N ASP A 170 8.60 14.02 2.29
CA ASP A 170 9.92 13.43 2.08
C ASP A 170 10.74 13.58 3.36
N TYR A 171 11.71 12.68 3.56
CA TYR A 171 12.68 12.84 4.62
C TYR A 171 14.08 12.48 4.16
N ALA A 172 15.06 13.10 4.83
CA ALA A 172 16.48 12.83 4.59
C ALA A 172 17.22 12.62 5.92
N ILE A 173 17.77 11.42 6.11
CA ILE A 173 18.54 11.08 7.32
C ILE A 173 19.99 10.81 6.93
N THR A 174 20.93 11.49 7.60
CA THR A 174 22.35 11.18 7.48
C THR A 174 22.66 9.87 8.22
N PRO A 175 23.27 8.86 7.57
CA PRO A 175 23.58 7.60 8.22
C PRO A 175 24.49 7.78 9.44
N PRO A 176 24.06 7.38 10.64
CA PRO A 176 24.85 7.58 11.87
C PRO A 176 26.11 6.70 11.92
N TRP A 177 26.17 5.62 11.15
CA TRP A 177 27.35 4.74 11.07
C TRP A 177 28.47 5.29 10.17
N CYS A 178 28.19 6.34 9.43
CA CYS A 178 29.14 6.94 8.50
C CYS A 178 29.86 8.08 9.20
N VAL A 179 30.91 7.73 9.92
CA VAL A 179 31.87 8.72 10.39
C VAL A 179 32.46 9.41 9.16
N THR A 180 32.16 10.70 8.96
CA THR A 180 32.99 11.52 8.09
C THR A 180 34.37 11.53 8.74
N PRO A 181 35.45 11.07 8.09
CA PRO A 181 36.79 11.33 8.59
C PRO A 181 36.90 12.85 8.72
N GLY A 182 37.15 13.35 9.93
CA GLY A 182 37.47 14.76 10.12
C GLY A 182 38.68 15.14 9.25
N PRO A 183 38.77 16.42 8.82
CA PRO A 183 39.89 16.89 8.01
C PRO A 183 41.26 16.62 8.66
#